data_AF-A0A536DHB6-F1
#
_entry.id   AF-A0A536DHB6-F1
#
_cell.length_a   1.000
_cell.length_b   1.000
_cell.length_c   1.000
_cell.angle_alpha   90.00
_cell.angle_beta   90.00
_cell.angle_gamma   90.00
#
_symmetry.space_group_name_H-M   'P 1'
#
loop_
_entity.id
_entity.type
_entity.pdbx_description
1 polymer ?
#
loop_
_entity_poly.entity_id
_entity_poly.type
_entity_poly.pdbx_seq_one_letter_code
_entity_poly.pdbx_strand_id
1 'polypeptide(L)'
;MRTLKLKTVDAYVAFDLECPTSAGGTRLAPDVTERETQLLARAMTYKFAVLGVNIGGAKATIRATDAERDDAVRRYVEEIRPMVESSTFLTSTDLGTRPEDFASLPGSEQASVMHTTHDGMPLDAFITGLGVTVAAETALAGLAGKTVVIEGFGKVGGATALETWRRGARLIAFSTIHGCVRRAAGFDVEELLRLRAEHGDHLVEHLDEPVSPASELFEVGSDLLVPGARIGVIDEARAKALQARVVAPAANVPYTRRGLEVLWDRGIIALADYVCNSGATIGYVTDSVTSAEQAIAVVEDRVRELTREALADPAGPYEGARKLADAHLRTWVEAAQMPDGPPLA
;
A
#
# COMPACT_ATOMS: atom_id res chain seq x y z
N MET A 1 -1.16 10.99 -19.14
CA MET A 1 -1.78 11.20 -17.82
C MET A 1 -2.66 12.45 -17.85
N ARG A 2 -3.91 12.30 -17.45
CA ARG A 2 -4.92 13.36 -17.33
C ARG A 2 -5.22 13.61 -15.85
N THR A 3 -5.11 14.84 -15.37
CA THR A 3 -5.45 15.20 -13.99
C THR A 3 -6.54 16.26 -13.98
N LEU A 4 -7.57 16.03 -13.17
CA LEU A 4 -8.71 16.92 -13.00
C LEU A 4 -8.62 17.55 -11.61
N LYS A 5 -8.60 18.88 -11.55
CA LYS A 5 -8.88 19.62 -10.32
C LYS A 5 -10.38 19.83 -10.21
N LEU A 6 -10.97 19.41 -9.09
CA LEU A 6 -12.39 19.59 -8.84
C LEU A 6 -12.72 21.07 -8.59
N LYS A 7 -13.94 21.46 -8.96
CA LYS A 7 -14.42 22.84 -8.93
C LYS A 7 -15.03 23.21 -7.60
N THR A 8 -15.70 22.25 -6.96
CA THR A 8 -16.48 22.50 -5.75
C THR A 8 -15.71 22.21 -4.48
N VAL A 9 -14.59 21.49 -4.53
CA VAL A 9 -13.77 21.08 -3.38
C VAL A 9 -12.29 21.08 -3.78
N ASP A 10 -11.36 21.33 -2.83
CA ASP A 10 -9.92 21.20 -3.10
C ASP A 10 -9.53 19.73 -3.20
N ALA A 11 -9.77 19.15 -4.37
CA ALA A 11 -9.52 17.76 -4.67
C ALA A 11 -9.00 17.57 -6.08
N TYR A 12 -8.28 16.48 -6.28
CA TYR A 12 -7.76 16.07 -7.59
C TYR A 12 -8.21 14.64 -7.90
N VAL A 13 -8.46 14.36 -9.18
CA VAL A 13 -8.61 13.00 -9.71
C VAL A 13 -7.62 12.84 -10.87
N ALA A 14 -6.66 11.92 -10.74
CA ALA A 14 -5.70 11.61 -11.79
C ALA A 14 -6.04 10.27 -12.45
N PHE A 15 -5.98 10.25 -13.78
CA PHE A 15 -6.10 9.09 -14.64
C PHE A 15 -4.77 8.94 -15.39
N ASP A 16 -4.12 7.81 -15.18
CA ASP A 16 -2.78 7.61 -15.72
C ASP A 16 -2.81 7.35 -17.24
N LEU A 17 -3.70 6.45 -17.65
CA LEU A 17 -3.93 6.04 -19.04
C LEU A 17 -5.26 6.59 -19.55
N GLU A 18 -5.37 6.71 -20.88
CA GLU A 18 -6.65 6.97 -21.55
C GLU A 18 -7.29 5.64 -21.92
N CYS A 19 -8.17 5.14 -21.05
CA CYS A 19 -8.89 3.89 -21.27
C CYS A 19 -10.33 4.00 -20.75
N PRO A 20 -11.24 3.08 -21.13
CA PRO A 20 -12.65 3.16 -20.76
C PRO A 20 -12.90 3.19 -19.25
N THR A 21 -12.11 2.42 -18.50
CA THR A 21 -12.25 2.27 -17.06
C THR A 21 -10.89 2.39 -16.39
N SER A 22 -10.83 3.24 -15.36
CA SER A 22 -9.70 3.31 -14.44
C SER A 22 -10.18 3.15 -13.00
N ALA A 23 -9.33 2.61 -12.14
CA ALA A 23 -9.70 2.31 -10.76
C ALA A 23 -8.63 2.75 -9.75
N GLY A 24 -9.08 3.11 -8.54
CA GLY A 24 -8.21 3.35 -7.40
C GLY A 24 -8.85 4.14 -6.28
N GLY A 25 -8.24 4.07 -5.10
CA GLY A 25 -8.79 4.66 -3.88
C GLY A 25 -8.75 6.20 -3.82
N THR A 26 -9.54 6.76 -2.91
CA THR A 26 -9.60 8.20 -2.59
C THR A 26 -8.94 8.46 -1.23
N ARG A 27 -7.90 9.30 -1.21
CA ARG A 27 -7.20 9.73 0.01
C ARG A 27 -7.74 11.08 0.49
N LEU A 28 -7.89 11.25 1.80
CA LEU A 28 -8.20 12.52 2.42
C LEU A 28 -7.10 12.87 3.43
N ALA A 29 -6.38 13.95 3.21
CA ALA A 29 -5.40 14.46 4.17
C ALA A 29 -5.14 15.96 3.92
N PRO A 30 -4.71 16.73 4.93
CA PRO A 30 -4.51 18.18 4.79
C PRO A 30 -3.33 18.54 3.87
N ASP A 31 -2.40 17.60 3.63
CA ASP A 31 -1.15 17.83 2.93
C ASP A 31 -1.08 17.23 1.51
N VAL A 32 -2.10 16.48 1.06
CA VAL A 32 -2.09 15.82 -0.27
C VAL A 32 -1.90 16.81 -1.41
N THR A 33 -1.18 16.43 -2.45
CA THR A 33 -0.89 17.31 -3.61
C THR A 33 -1.39 16.71 -4.93
N GLU A 34 -1.50 17.55 -5.97
CA GLU A 34 -1.73 17.07 -7.33
C GLU A 34 -0.67 16.04 -7.75
N ARG A 35 0.60 16.32 -7.44
CA ARG A 35 1.71 15.42 -7.77
C ARG A 35 1.61 14.07 -7.07
N GLU A 36 1.26 14.06 -5.79
CA GLU A 36 1.00 12.82 -5.05
C GLU A 36 -0.15 12.01 -5.71
N THR A 37 -1.22 12.70 -6.12
CA THR A 37 -2.35 12.07 -6.82
C THR A 37 -1.90 11.37 -8.11
N GLN A 38 -1.07 12.04 -8.91
CA GLN A 38 -0.51 11.53 -10.15
C GLN A 38 0.38 10.30 -9.93
N LEU A 39 1.28 10.35 -8.94
CA LEU A 39 2.16 9.24 -8.59
C LEU A 39 1.35 8.02 -8.14
N LEU A 40 0.34 8.22 -7.30
CA LEU A 40 -0.54 7.15 -6.82
C LEU A 40 -1.42 6.56 -7.93
N ALA A 41 -1.86 7.36 -8.90
CA ALA A 41 -2.59 6.84 -10.06
C ALA A 41 -1.70 5.95 -10.94
N ARG A 42 -0.45 6.38 -11.20
CA ARG A 42 0.56 5.56 -11.88
C ARG A 42 0.86 4.26 -11.12
N ALA A 43 0.86 4.29 -9.78
CA ALA A 43 1.04 3.09 -8.95
C ALA A 43 -0.09 2.08 -9.17
N MET A 44 -1.34 2.56 -9.29
CA MET A 44 -2.48 1.70 -9.60
C MET A 44 -2.38 1.07 -10.99
N THR A 45 -1.89 1.79 -12.01
CA THR A 45 -1.65 1.23 -13.35
C THR A 45 -0.71 0.04 -13.27
N TYR A 46 0.43 0.20 -12.59
CA TYR A 46 1.42 -0.88 -12.45
C TYR A 46 0.90 -2.04 -11.62
N LYS A 47 0.05 -1.77 -10.63
CA LYS A 47 -0.63 -2.79 -9.83
C LYS A 47 -1.60 -3.61 -10.67
N PHE A 48 -2.44 -2.99 -11.50
CA PHE A 48 -3.30 -3.76 -12.41
C PHE A 48 -2.50 -4.50 -13.47
N ALA A 49 -1.45 -3.86 -13.99
CA ALA A 49 -0.63 -4.44 -15.05
C ALA A 49 0.11 -5.70 -14.61
N VAL A 50 0.75 -5.70 -13.43
CA VAL A 50 1.44 -6.90 -12.92
C VAL A 50 0.46 -8.05 -12.61
N LEU A 51 -0.82 -7.73 -12.40
CA LEU A 51 -1.89 -8.69 -12.20
C LEU A 51 -2.54 -9.16 -13.51
N GLY A 52 -2.13 -8.64 -14.66
CA GLY A 52 -2.68 -9.05 -15.96
C GLY A 52 -4.05 -8.44 -16.26
N VAL A 53 -4.41 -7.32 -15.65
CA VAL A 53 -5.74 -6.70 -15.74
C VAL A 53 -5.71 -5.48 -16.67
N ASN A 54 -6.68 -5.38 -17.59
CA ASN A 54 -6.80 -4.29 -18.55
C ASN A 54 -7.62 -3.12 -18.00
N ILE A 55 -7.18 -2.57 -16.86
CA ILE A 55 -7.79 -1.42 -16.20
C ILE A 55 -6.71 -0.36 -15.99
N GLY A 56 -7.04 0.90 -16.26
CA GLY A 56 -6.14 2.02 -16.00
C GLY A 56 -6.00 2.33 -14.52
N GLY A 57 -4.87 2.90 -14.12
CA GLY A 57 -4.72 3.45 -12.78
C GLY A 57 -5.39 4.80 -12.63
N ALA A 58 -6.22 4.94 -11.60
CA ALA A 58 -6.72 6.22 -11.13
C ALA A 58 -6.40 6.44 -9.65
N LYS A 59 -6.40 7.70 -9.23
CA LYS A 59 -6.38 8.06 -7.81
C LYS A 59 -7.09 9.38 -7.62
N ALA A 60 -7.75 9.51 -6.48
CA ALA A 60 -8.26 10.79 -6.03
C ALA A 60 -7.64 11.21 -4.69
N THR A 61 -7.51 12.52 -4.50
CA THR A 61 -7.11 13.11 -3.22
C THR A 61 -8.04 14.27 -2.87
N ILE A 62 -8.41 14.38 -1.60
CA ILE A 62 -9.20 15.45 -1.01
C ILE A 62 -8.34 16.15 0.02
N ARG A 63 -8.05 17.43 -0.20
CA ARG A 63 -7.36 18.25 0.81
C ARG A 63 -8.38 18.85 1.76
N ALA A 64 -8.42 18.32 2.98
CA ALA A 64 -9.29 18.81 4.03
C ALA A 64 -8.67 18.56 5.41
N THR A 65 -8.96 19.47 6.35
CA THR A 65 -8.76 19.20 7.78
C THR A 65 -9.90 18.36 8.35
N ASP A 66 -9.73 17.82 9.55
CA ASP A 66 -10.80 17.06 10.24
C ASP A 66 -12.08 17.88 10.40
N ALA A 67 -11.96 19.20 10.63
CA ALA A 67 -13.08 20.11 10.77
C ALA A 67 -13.87 20.33 9.46
N GLU A 68 -13.22 20.15 8.31
CA GLU A 68 -13.80 20.39 6.97
C GLU A 68 -14.23 19.08 6.29
N ARG A 69 -13.87 17.94 6.88
CA ARG A 69 -13.94 16.61 6.27
C ARG A 69 -15.31 16.30 5.67
N ASP A 70 -16.37 16.40 6.46
CA ASP A 70 -17.69 15.91 6.04
C ASP A 70 -18.26 16.73 4.88
N ASP A 71 -18.07 18.05 4.90
CA ASP A 71 -18.49 18.92 3.80
C ASP A 71 -17.61 18.72 2.55
N ALA A 72 -16.30 18.51 2.71
CA ALA A 72 -15.40 18.21 1.60
C ALA A 72 -15.75 16.87 0.93
N VAL A 73 -16.01 15.82 1.71
CA VAL A 73 -16.44 14.50 1.22
C VAL A 73 -17.76 14.60 0.48
N ARG A 74 -18.76 15.30 1.03
CA ARG A 74 -20.06 15.47 0.37
C ARG A 74 -19.92 16.14 -1.01
N ARG A 75 -19.21 17.26 -1.10
CA ARG A 75 -18.96 17.98 -2.36
C ARG A 75 -18.16 17.13 -3.35
N TYR A 76 -17.14 16.41 -2.86
CA TYR A 76 -16.36 15.48 -3.66
C TYR A 76 -17.24 14.40 -4.31
N VAL A 77 -18.06 13.71 -3.52
CA VAL A 77 -18.96 12.65 -3.98
C VAL A 77 -19.95 13.15 -5.03
N GLU A 78 -20.53 14.35 -4.82
CA GLU A 78 -21.41 15.00 -5.80
C GLU A 78 -20.70 15.23 -7.14
N GLU A 79 -19.45 15.72 -7.11
CA GLU A 79 -18.72 16.07 -8.33
C GLU A 79 -18.14 14.87 -9.09
N ILE A 80 -17.73 13.80 -8.40
CA ILE A 80 -17.22 12.57 -9.07
C ILE A 80 -18.33 11.62 -9.53
N ARG A 81 -19.57 11.77 -9.04
CA ARG A 81 -20.69 10.85 -9.33
C ARG A 81 -20.84 10.50 -10.81
N PRO A 82 -20.81 11.45 -11.78
CA PRO A 82 -20.93 11.11 -13.20
C PRO A 82 -19.80 10.21 -13.71
N MET A 83 -18.59 10.31 -13.16
CA MET A 83 -17.46 9.45 -13.52
C MET A 83 -17.63 8.03 -13.00
N VAL A 84 -18.27 7.88 -11.84
CA VAL A 84 -18.57 6.58 -11.22
C VAL A 84 -19.76 5.92 -11.92
N GLU A 85 -20.83 6.66 -12.20
CA GLU A 85 -22.02 6.17 -12.92
C GLU A 85 -21.70 5.71 -14.35
N SER A 86 -20.70 6.33 -14.99
CA SER A 86 -20.22 5.93 -16.32
C SER A 86 -19.13 4.85 -16.27
N SER A 87 -18.77 4.35 -15.09
CA SER A 87 -17.66 3.41 -14.87
C SER A 87 -16.30 3.87 -15.42
N THR A 88 -16.14 5.18 -15.64
CA THR A 88 -14.84 5.77 -16.02
C THR A 88 -13.89 5.75 -14.83
N PHE A 89 -14.42 5.94 -13.61
CA PHE A 89 -13.68 5.91 -12.37
C PHE A 89 -14.32 4.97 -11.34
N LEU A 90 -13.67 3.85 -11.08
CA LEU A 90 -14.03 2.94 -9.99
C LEU A 90 -13.24 3.34 -8.73
N THR A 91 -13.91 4.00 -7.79
CA THR A 91 -13.30 4.50 -6.55
C THR A 91 -13.43 3.50 -5.40
N SER A 92 -12.52 3.61 -4.42
CA SER A 92 -12.61 2.93 -3.13
C SER A 92 -11.98 3.79 -2.03
N THR A 93 -11.83 3.25 -0.83
CA THR A 93 -11.20 3.93 0.31
C THR A 93 -9.67 3.98 0.20
N ASP A 94 -9.07 4.95 0.87
CA ASP A 94 -7.62 5.05 1.16
C ASP A 94 -7.47 5.79 2.51
N LEU A 95 -6.26 6.24 2.85
CA LEU A 95 -5.99 7.00 4.06
C LEU A 95 -6.96 8.19 4.20
N GLY A 96 -7.63 8.28 5.36
CA GLY A 96 -8.56 9.38 5.71
C GLY A 96 -10.01 9.21 5.23
N THR A 97 -10.32 8.20 4.42
CA THR A 97 -11.68 7.90 3.95
C THR A 97 -12.21 6.57 4.52
N ARG A 98 -13.53 6.38 4.46
CA ARG A 98 -14.27 5.25 5.02
C ARG A 98 -15.32 4.75 4.03
N PRO A 99 -15.77 3.49 4.10
CA PRO A 99 -16.79 2.96 3.19
C PRO A 99 -18.08 3.80 3.19
N GLU A 100 -18.46 4.35 4.34
CA GLU A 100 -19.68 5.18 4.48
C GLU A 100 -19.61 6.47 3.67
N ASP A 101 -18.41 7.01 3.42
CA ASP A 101 -18.21 8.22 2.62
C ASP A 101 -18.72 8.02 1.18
N PHE A 102 -18.68 6.79 0.67
CA PHE A 102 -19.02 6.45 -0.72
C PHE A 102 -20.36 5.74 -0.86
N ALA A 103 -21.10 5.51 0.23
CA ALA A 103 -22.31 4.68 0.26
C ALA A 103 -23.44 5.15 -0.68
N SER A 104 -23.40 6.40 -1.14
CA SER A 104 -24.38 6.95 -2.09
C SER A 104 -23.98 6.80 -3.57
N LEU A 105 -22.80 6.27 -3.85
CA LEU A 105 -22.32 6.02 -5.21
C LEU A 105 -22.75 4.64 -5.68
N PRO A 106 -23.05 4.44 -6.97
CA PRO A 106 -23.33 3.10 -7.48
C PRO A 106 -22.09 2.20 -7.33
N GLY A 107 -22.32 0.92 -7.03
CA GLY A 107 -21.23 -0.05 -6.85
C GLY A 107 -20.53 0.00 -5.48
N SER A 108 -20.95 0.89 -4.57
CA SER A 108 -20.45 0.92 -3.18
C SER A 108 -21.10 -0.13 -2.26
N GLU A 109 -21.72 -1.17 -2.84
CA GLU A 109 -22.49 -2.15 -2.07
C GLU A 109 -21.57 -2.96 -1.13
N GLN A 110 -21.96 -3.04 0.14
CA GLN A 110 -21.20 -3.75 1.19
C GLN A 110 -21.25 -5.28 1.07
N ALA A 111 -21.98 -5.83 0.09
CA ALA A 111 -22.19 -7.27 -0.03
C ALA A 111 -20.98 -8.05 -0.58
N SER A 112 -19.90 -7.37 -0.98
CA SER A 112 -18.66 -8.04 -1.37
C SER A 112 -17.98 -8.67 -0.15
N VAL A 113 -17.47 -9.89 -0.31
CA VAL A 113 -16.60 -10.54 0.68
C VAL A 113 -15.41 -9.66 1.07
N MET A 114 -14.93 -8.82 0.14
CA MET A 114 -13.85 -7.87 0.38
C MET A 114 -14.17 -6.81 1.44
N HIS A 115 -15.45 -6.57 1.72
CA HIS A 115 -15.92 -5.62 2.74
C HIS A 115 -16.22 -6.28 4.09
N THR A 116 -15.88 -7.56 4.26
CA THR A 116 -16.03 -8.29 5.53
C THR A 116 -14.82 -8.06 6.46
N THR A 117 -14.90 -8.63 7.66
CA THR A 117 -13.83 -8.59 8.67
C THR A 117 -13.18 -9.97 8.83
N HIS A 118 -11.86 -10.00 9.01
CA HIS A 118 -11.07 -11.19 9.33
C HIS A 118 -10.07 -10.83 10.44
N ASP A 119 -9.96 -11.66 11.48
CA ASP A 119 -9.10 -11.40 12.65
C ASP A 119 -9.29 -10.02 13.30
N GLY A 120 -10.53 -9.51 13.30
CA GLY A 120 -10.86 -8.18 13.85
C GLY A 120 -10.42 -7.00 12.98
N MET A 121 -9.98 -7.25 11.73
CA MET A 121 -9.54 -6.24 10.77
C MET A 121 -10.38 -6.32 9.49
N PRO A 122 -10.58 -5.22 8.73
CA PRO A 122 -11.14 -5.30 7.38
C PRO A 122 -10.35 -6.29 6.50
N LEU A 123 -11.05 -7.18 5.79
CA LEU A 123 -10.42 -8.25 5.01
C LEU A 123 -9.46 -7.70 3.95
N ASP A 124 -9.83 -6.61 3.27
CA ASP A 124 -9.00 -5.92 2.27
C ASP A 124 -7.65 -5.45 2.85
N ALA A 125 -7.66 -4.90 4.06
CA ALA A 125 -6.46 -4.51 4.78
C ALA A 125 -5.66 -5.72 5.26
N PHE A 126 -6.35 -6.76 5.75
CA PHE A 126 -5.72 -8.01 6.18
C PHE A 126 -4.93 -8.65 5.04
N ILE A 127 -5.58 -8.89 3.89
CA ILE A 127 -4.93 -9.54 2.74
C ILE A 127 -3.89 -8.64 2.08
N THR A 128 -4.00 -7.30 2.21
CA THR A 128 -2.91 -6.39 1.81
C THR A 128 -1.69 -6.59 2.70
N GLY A 129 -1.88 -6.70 4.03
CA GLY A 129 -0.79 -7.00 4.96
C GLY A 129 -0.19 -8.39 4.76
N LEU A 130 -1.03 -9.38 4.42
CA LEU A 130 -0.62 -10.73 4.01
C LEU A 130 0.27 -10.69 2.77
N GLY A 131 -0.11 -9.93 1.74
CA GLY A 131 0.71 -9.76 0.53
C GLY A 131 2.12 -9.25 0.85
N VAL A 132 2.21 -8.24 1.72
CA VAL A 132 3.51 -7.72 2.19
C VAL A 132 4.32 -8.80 2.88
N THR A 133 3.69 -9.56 3.78
CA THR A 133 4.32 -10.68 4.50
C THR A 133 4.82 -11.76 3.55
N VAL A 134 4.00 -12.19 2.58
CA VAL A 134 4.33 -13.25 1.62
C VAL A 134 5.47 -12.83 0.70
N ALA A 135 5.46 -11.57 0.24
CA ALA A 135 6.55 -11.03 -0.57
C ALA A 135 7.86 -11.00 0.21
N ALA A 136 7.83 -10.52 1.46
CA ALA A 136 8.98 -10.50 2.34
C ALA A 136 9.51 -11.90 2.65
N GLU A 137 8.62 -12.85 2.98
CA GLU A 137 8.98 -14.24 3.24
C GLU A 137 9.66 -14.89 2.03
N THR A 138 9.13 -14.64 0.83
CA THR A 138 9.69 -15.15 -0.42
C THR A 138 11.11 -14.63 -0.64
N ALA A 139 11.34 -13.34 -0.40
CA ALA A 139 12.67 -12.72 -0.54
C ALA A 139 13.67 -13.16 0.55
N LEU A 140 13.19 -13.42 1.77
CA LEU A 140 14.03 -13.86 2.91
C LEU A 140 14.22 -15.37 3.00
N ALA A 141 13.53 -16.15 2.15
CA ALA A 141 13.46 -17.60 2.22
C ALA A 141 12.97 -18.12 3.59
N GLY A 142 11.92 -17.49 4.12
CA GLY A 142 11.33 -17.80 5.43
C GLY A 142 11.44 -16.65 6.43
N LEU A 143 10.47 -16.59 7.36
CA LEU A 143 10.39 -15.54 8.39
C LEU A 143 10.72 -15.99 9.81
N ALA A 144 10.80 -17.30 10.06
CA ALA A 144 11.11 -17.83 11.38
C ALA A 144 12.44 -17.29 11.92
N GLY A 145 12.39 -16.65 13.10
CA GLY A 145 13.54 -16.03 13.75
C GLY A 145 14.03 -14.71 13.13
N LYS A 146 13.40 -14.23 12.06
CA LYS A 146 13.75 -12.95 11.43
C LYS A 146 13.23 -11.77 12.25
N THR A 147 13.94 -10.66 12.17
CA THR A 147 13.57 -9.40 12.81
C THR A 147 12.83 -8.48 11.85
N VAL A 148 11.72 -7.91 12.31
CA VAL A 148 10.81 -7.08 11.51
C VAL A 148 10.69 -5.70 12.14
N VAL A 149 10.70 -4.68 11.29
CA VAL A 149 10.48 -3.27 11.63
C VAL A 149 9.37 -2.73 10.73
N ILE A 150 8.34 -2.10 11.31
CA ILE A 150 7.15 -1.63 10.57
C ILE A 150 6.94 -0.14 10.77
N GLU A 151 6.95 0.63 9.69
CA GLU A 151 6.51 2.01 9.70
C GLU A 151 5.00 2.08 9.54
N GLY A 152 4.32 2.68 10.52
CA GLY A 152 2.87 2.85 10.49
C GLY A 152 2.11 1.60 10.94
N PHE A 153 1.64 1.61 12.19
CA PHE A 153 0.84 0.51 12.77
C PHE A 153 -0.67 0.64 12.54
N GLY A 154 -1.05 1.05 11.32
CA GLY A 154 -2.46 1.14 10.89
C GLY A 154 -3.07 -0.23 10.57
N LYS A 155 -4.16 -0.25 9.81
CA LYS A 155 -4.84 -1.52 9.43
C LYS A 155 -3.90 -2.50 8.70
N VAL A 156 -3.19 -2.01 7.67
CA VAL A 156 -2.24 -2.83 6.90
C VAL A 156 -1.00 -3.18 7.74
N GLY A 157 -0.43 -2.21 8.45
CA GLY A 157 0.74 -2.45 9.30
C GLY A 157 0.49 -3.46 10.43
N GLY A 158 -0.68 -3.39 11.07
CA GLY A 158 -1.11 -4.37 12.08
C GLY A 158 -1.33 -5.76 11.48
N ALA A 159 -1.91 -5.86 10.28
CA ALA A 159 -2.06 -7.14 9.58
C ALA A 159 -0.70 -7.74 9.19
N THR A 160 0.23 -6.92 8.70
CA THR A 160 1.61 -7.36 8.44
C THR A 160 2.32 -7.80 9.71
N ALA A 161 2.14 -7.10 10.83
CA ALA A 161 2.68 -7.51 12.13
C ALA A 161 2.15 -8.89 12.55
N LEU A 162 0.83 -9.09 12.45
CA LEU A 162 0.17 -10.35 12.79
C LEU A 162 0.68 -11.52 11.94
N GLU A 163 0.71 -11.34 10.63
CA GLU A 163 1.09 -12.40 9.70
C GLU A 163 2.58 -12.72 9.75
N THR A 164 3.45 -11.72 9.94
CA THR A 164 4.89 -11.97 10.15
C THR A 164 5.14 -12.70 11.47
N TRP A 165 4.43 -12.34 12.55
CA TRP A 165 4.54 -13.02 13.85
C TRP A 165 4.02 -14.46 13.80
N ARG A 166 2.89 -14.73 13.14
CA ARG A 166 2.37 -16.08 12.91
C ARG A 166 3.35 -16.99 12.16
N ARG A 167 4.21 -16.41 11.31
CA ARG A 167 5.29 -17.09 10.58
C ARG A 167 6.62 -17.15 11.37
N GLY A 168 6.59 -16.83 12.65
CA GLY A 168 7.72 -16.93 13.57
C GLY A 168 8.72 -15.78 13.51
N ALA A 169 8.37 -14.66 12.85
CA ALA A 169 9.18 -13.45 12.90
C ALA A 169 8.99 -12.71 14.23
N ARG A 170 9.88 -11.77 14.47
CA ARG A 170 9.89 -10.95 15.68
C ARG A 170 9.82 -9.47 15.33
N LEU A 171 8.70 -8.84 15.66
CA LEU A 171 8.54 -7.39 15.54
C LEU A 171 9.39 -6.72 16.62
N ILE A 172 10.47 -6.04 16.24
CA ILE A 172 11.42 -5.41 17.18
C ILE A 172 11.28 -3.90 17.25
N ALA A 173 10.62 -3.27 16.28
CA ALA A 173 10.27 -1.86 16.31
C ALA A 173 9.07 -1.56 15.41
N PHE A 174 8.27 -0.58 15.80
CA PHE A 174 7.24 -0.03 14.94
C PHE A 174 7.01 1.45 15.22
N SER A 175 6.35 2.16 14.28
CA SER A 175 5.98 3.57 14.46
C SER A 175 4.49 3.85 14.24
N THR A 176 4.04 4.96 14.80
CA THR A 176 2.80 5.66 14.46
C THR A 176 3.11 7.14 14.22
N ILE A 177 2.09 7.96 14.03
CA ILE A 177 2.26 9.42 13.98
C ILE A 177 2.80 10.02 15.28
N HIS A 178 2.71 9.30 16.41
CA HIS A 178 3.16 9.78 17.73
C HIS A 178 4.61 9.38 18.06
N GLY A 179 5.28 8.62 17.20
CA GLY A 179 6.68 8.22 17.39
C GLY A 179 6.93 6.76 17.04
N CYS A 180 8.10 6.26 17.43
CA CYS A 180 8.43 4.85 17.34
C CYS A 180 8.87 4.28 18.69
N VAL A 181 8.61 2.99 18.86
CA VAL A 181 9.06 2.20 20.02
C VAL A 181 9.90 1.03 19.53
N ARG A 182 10.83 0.60 20.39
CA ARG A 182 11.80 -0.47 20.09
C ARG A 182 11.90 -1.43 21.26
N ARG A 183 11.82 -2.72 20.98
CA ARG A 183 11.99 -3.79 21.97
C ARG A 183 12.82 -4.90 21.34
N ALA A 184 14.11 -4.96 21.70
CA ALA A 184 15.04 -5.95 21.14
C ALA A 184 14.60 -7.40 21.40
N ALA A 185 13.81 -7.64 22.44
CA ALA A 185 13.21 -8.94 22.77
C ALA A 185 12.01 -9.31 21.90
N GLY A 186 11.43 -8.37 21.14
CA GLY A 186 10.20 -8.54 20.36
C GLY A 186 8.95 -8.09 21.11
N PHE A 187 7.98 -7.52 20.41
CA PHE A 187 6.67 -7.17 20.94
C PHE A 187 5.69 -8.35 20.87
N ASP A 188 4.74 -8.38 21.81
CA ASP A 188 3.55 -9.23 21.70
C ASP A 188 2.57 -8.56 20.74
N VAL A 189 2.37 -9.16 19.56
CA VAL A 189 1.56 -8.56 18.51
C VAL A 189 0.07 -8.55 18.87
N GLU A 190 -0.43 -9.52 19.63
CA GLU A 190 -1.84 -9.54 20.06
C GLU A 190 -2.10 -8.40 21.04
N GLU A 191 -1.16 -8.14 21.96
CA GLU A 191 -1.18 -6.98 22.84
C GLU A 191 -1.22 -5.68 22.03
N LEU A 192 -0.34 -5.53 21.03
CA LEU A 192 -0.30 -4.33 20.20
C LEU A 192 -1.61 -4.10 19.44
N LEU A 193 -2.23 -5.15 18.90
CA LEU A 193 -3.51 -5.04 18.21
C LEU A 193 -4.63 -4.61 19.16
N ARG A 194 -4.64 -5.13 20.40
CA ARG A 194 -5.59 -4.70 21.43
C ARG A 194 -5.39 -3.22 21.81
N LEU A 195 -4.14 -2.81 22.07
CA LEU A 195 -3.82 -1.41 22.37
C LEU A 195 -4.17 -0.48 21.21
N ARG A 196 -3.95 -0.92 19.96
CA ARG A 196 -4.37 -0.17 18.77
C ARG A 196 -5.88 0.02 18.70
N ALA A 197 -6.65 -1.01 19.04
CA ALA A 197 -8.12 -0.94 19.04
C ALA A 197 -8.63 0.02 20.12
N GLU A 198 -7.97 0.08 21.28
CA GLU A 198 -8.35 0.93 22.41
C GLU A 198 -7.89 2.39 22.27
N HIS A 199 -6.64 2.60 21.84
CA HIS A 199 -5.97 3.91 21.88
C HIS A 199 -5.64 4.49 20.51
N GLY A 200 -5.91 3.76 19.42
CA GLY A 200 -5.53 4.21 18.07
C GLY A 200 -4.01 4.37 17.94
N ASP A 201 -3.56 5.41 17.24
CA ASP A 201 -2.13 5.67 17.03
C ASP A 201 -1.35 5.99 18.32
N HIS A 202 -2.05 6.36 19.40
CA HIS A 202 -1.44 6.57 20.72
C HIS A 202 -0.97 5.28 21.39
N LEU A 203 -1.18 4.08 20.82
CA LEU A 203 -0.73 2.82 21.42
C LEU A 203 0.75 2.83 21.85
N VAL A 204 1.60 3.60 21.16
CA VAL A 204 3.03 3.72 21.48
C VAL A 204 3.28 4.35 22.86
N GLU A 205 2.34 5.14 23.36
CA GLU A 205 2.38 5.80 24.67
C GLU A 205 1.86 4.90 25.81
N HIS A 206 1.27 3.76 25.47
CA HIS A 206 0.70 2.78 26.40
C HIS A 206 1.58 1.53 26.56
N LEU A 207 2.84 1.63 26.14
CA LEU A 207 3.85 0.59 26.23
C LEU A 207 4.93 1.01 27.24
N ASP A 208 5.60 0.04 27.86
CA ASP A 208 6.70 0.27 28.80
C ASP A 208 8.04 0.61 28.08
N GLU A 209 7.96 1.15 26.86
CA GLU A 209 9.09 1.54 26.02
C GLU A 209 9.18 3.07 25.88
N PRO A 210 10.40 3.63 25.81
CA PRO A 210 10.56 5.03 25.49
C PRO A 210 10.10 5.31 24.04
N VAL A 211 9.19 6.27 23.89
CA VAL A 211 8.77 6.77 22.59
C VAL A 211 9.83 7.71 22.04
N SER A 212 10.39 7.36 20.87
CA SER A 212 11.38 8.15 20.14
C SER A 212 10.76 8.79 18.88
N PRO A 213 11.39 9.79 18.26
CA PRO A 213 10.92 10.33 16.97
C PRO A 213 10.72 9.23 15.92
N ALA A 214 9.60 9.27 15.19
CA ALA A 214 9.25 8.22 14.22
C ALA A 214 10.31 7.98 13.14
N SER A 215 11.10 9.02 12.79
CA SER A 215 12.19 8.93 11.83
C SER A 215 13.32 7.99 12.27
N GLU A 216 13.51 7.81 13.57
CA GLU A 216 14.56 6.92 14.07
C GLU A 216 14.25 5.44 13.77
N LEU A 217 13.01 5.10 13.42
CA LEU A 217 12.64 3.73 13.03
C LEU A 217 13.55 3.17 11.92
N PHE A 218 13.95 4.01 10.96
CA PHE A 218 14.76 3.62 9.80
C PHE A 218 16.23 3.31 10.13
N GLU A 219 16.66 3.61 11.35
CA GLU A 219 18.01 3.32 11.85
C GLU A 219 18.10 1.94 12.54
N VAL A 220 16.95 1.29 12.76
CA VAL A 220 16.88 -0.01 13.42
C VAL A 220 17.33 -1.10 12.44
N GLY A 221 18.45 -1.77 12.76
CA GLY A 221 18.90 -2.95 12.04
C GLY A 221 17.91 -4.11 12.12
N SER A 222 17.51 -4.65 10.97
CA SER A 222 16.53 -5.72 10.87
C SER A 222 16.77 -6.62 9.66
N ASP A 223 16.08 -7.76 9.60
CA ASP A 223 16.00 -8.54 8.36
C ASP A 223 15.00 -7.91 7.39
N LEU A 224 13.87 -7.42 7.91
CA LEU A 224 12.77 -6.83 7.16
C LEU A 224 12.44 -5.41 7.65
N LEU A 225 12.37 -4.46 6.73
CA LEU A 225 11.70 -3.17 6.91
C LEU A 225 10.42 -3.12 6.07
N VAL A 226 9.32 -2.72 6.69
CA VAL A 226 8.03 -2.48 6.03
C VAL A 226 7.68 -0.99 6.09
N PRO A 227 7.96 -0.20 5.05
CA PRO A 227 7.47 1.18 4.95
C PRO A 227 5.97 1.17 4.66
N GLY A 228 5.18 1.89 5.46
CA GLY A 228 3.72 1.73 5.49
C GLY A 228 2.92 3.03 5.61
N ALA A 229 3.57 4.19 5.70
CA ALA A 229 2.87 5.46 5.91
C ALA A 229 2.78 6.35 4.65
N ARG A 230 3.90 6.93 4.21
CA ARG A 230 3.93 8.01 3.19
C ARG A 230 4.73 7.63 1.94
N ILE A 231 4.45 8.34 0.85
CA ILE A 231 5.22 8.22 -0.39
C ILE A 231 6.65 8.74 -0.17
N GLY A 232 7.61 8.22 -0.92
CA GLY A 232 8.99 8.70 -0.97
C GLY A 232 9.77 8.59 0.34
N VAL A 233 9.30 7.76 1.28
CA VAL A 233 9.94 7.64 2.59
C VAL A 233 11.35 7.06 2.49
N ILE A 234 11.64 6.24 1.50
CA ILE A 234 12.99 5.76 1.21
C ILE A 234 13.64 6.69 0.18
N ASP A 235 14.16 7.80 0.69
CA ASP A 235 15.02 8.73 -0.04
C ASP A 235 16.50 8.29 -0.06
N GLU A 236 17.36 9.06 -0.73
CA GLU A 236 18.79 8.77 -0.80
C GLU A 236 19.47 8.70 0.58
N ALA A 237 19.10 9.60 1.50
CA ALA A 237 19.71 9.68 2.82
C ALA A 237 19.31 8.49 3.68
N ARG A 238 18.02 8.14 3.71
CA ARG A 238 17.54 6.95 4.42
C ARG A 238 18.08 5.68 3.78
N ALA A 239 18.13 5.58 2.45
CA ALA A 239 18.71 4.43 1.77
C ALA A 239 20.19 4.23 2.09
N LYS A 240 20.97 5.30 2.37
CA LYS A 240 22.37 5.21 2.83
C LYS A 240 22.49 4.74 4.27
N ALA A 241 21.58 5.17 5.14
CA ALA A 241 21.59 4.84 6.57
C ALA A 241 20.96 3.48 6.90
N LEU A 242 20.09 2.97 6.02
CA LEU A 242 19.27 1.79 6.27
C LEU A 242 20.13 0.55 6.58
N GLN A 243 19.69 -0.24 7.57
CA GLN A 243 20.36 -1.46 8.01
C GLN A 243 19.53 -2.74 7.77
N ALA A 244 18.42 -2.63 7.05
CA ALA A 244 17.57 -3.76 6.68
C ALA A 244 18.17 -4.57 5.52
N ARG A 245 17.85 -5.87 5.44
CA ARG A 245 18.23 -6.73 4.30
C ARG A 245 17.20 -6.68 3.17
N VAL A 246 15.93 -6.61 3.53
CA VAL A 246 14.78 -6.53 2.61
C VAL A 246 13.90 -5.35 2.98
N VAL A 247 13.44 -4.62 1.97
CA VAL A 247 12.37 -3.63 2.08
C VAL A 247 11.13 -4.16 1.34
N ALA A 248 10.06 -4.42 2.09
CA ALA A 248 8.78 -4.90 1.55
C ALA A 248 7.67 -3.86 1.84
N PRO A 249 7.29 -3.02 0.87
CA PRO A 249 6.41 -1.89 1.15
C PRO A 249 4.95 -2.27 1.36
N ALA A 250 4.36 -1.71 2.43
CA ALA A 250 2.92 -1.58 2.59
C ALA A 250 2.40 -0.27 1.95
N ALA A 251 3.19 0.80 2.00
CA ALA A 251 2.87 2.08 1.37
C ALA A 251 3.03 2.01 -0.16
N ASN A 252 2.24 2.82 -0.88
CA ASN A 252 2.46 3.06 -2.30
C ASN A 252 3.61 4.05 -2.50
N VAL A 253 4.35 3.91 -3.60
CA VAL A 253 5.44 4.79 -4.04
C VAL A 253 6.46 5.08 -2.92
N PRO A 254 7.01 4.06 -2.25
CA PRO A 254 7.83 4.25 -1.05
C PRO A 254 9.24 4.78 -1.38
N TYR A 255 9.71 4.61 -2.61
CA TYR A 255 11.07 4.94 -3.03
C TYR A 255 11.11 6.24 -3.83
N THR A 256 12.12 7.05 -3.56
CA THR A 256 12.62 8.00 -4.57
C THR A 256 13.53 7.26 -5.56
N ARG A 257 13.79 7.86 -6.72
CA ARG A 257 14.74 7.27 -7.70
C ARG A 257 16.12 7.03 -7.10
N ARG A 258 16.68 8.04 -6.42
CA ARG A 258 18.01 7.96 -5.80
C ARG A 258 18.03 6.97 -4.63
N GLY A 259 16.94 6.88 -3.86
CA GLY A 259 16.80 5.89 -2.80
C GLY A 259 16.88 4.46 -3.34
N LEU A 260 16.14 4.16 -4.40
CA LEU A 260 16.14 2.84 -5.02
C LEU A 260 17.53 2.47 -5.60
N GLU A 261 18.19 3.40 -6.28
CA GLU A 261 19.56 3.20 -6.80
C GLU A 261 20.55 2.88 -5.67
N VAL A 262 20.50 3.62 -4.55
CA VAL A 262 21.37 3.36 -3.40
C VAL A 262 21.10 1.98 -2.77
N LEU A 263 19.83 1.57 -2.64
CA LEU A 263 19.52 0.24 -2.12
C LEU A 263 20.12 -0.86 -3.00
N TRP A 264 20.01 -0.71 -4.32
CA TRP A 264 20.60 -1.61 -5.29
C TRP A 264 22.12 -1.71 -5.14
N ASP A 265 22.82 -0.58 -5.13
CA ASP A 265 24.28 -0.52 -4.98
C ASP A 265 24.77 -1.17 -3.67
N ARG A 266 23.94 -1.12 -2.63
CA ARG A 266 24.22 -1.73 -1.32
C ARG A 266 23.81 -3.19 -1.21
N GLY A 267 23.19 -3.77 -2.25
CA GLY A 267 22.68 -5.13 -2.22
C GLY A 267 21.49 -5.33 -1.27
N ILE A 268 20.77 -4.27 -0.94
CA ILE A 268 19.53 -4.35 -0.16
C ILE A 268 18.39 -4.66 -1.12
N ILE A 269 17.63 -5.71 -0.83
CA ILE A 269 16.53 -6.15 -1.68
C ILE A 269 15.35 -5.19 -1.52
N ALA A 270 15.08 -4.39 -2.55
CA ALA A 270 13.93 -3.50 -2.61
C ALA A 270 12.81 -4.16 -3.44
N LEU A 271 11.72 -4.57 -2.79
CA LEU A 271 10.56 -5.13 -3.47
C LEU A 271 9.65 -4.03 -4.02
N ALA A 272 8.97 -4.33 -5.13
CA ALA A 272 7.99 -3.42 -5.73
C ALA A 272 6.72 -3.34 -4.86
N ASP A 273 6.32 -2.12 -4.51
CA ASP A 273 5.11 -1.84 -3.75
C ASP A 273 3.87 -2.39 -4.44
N TYR A 274 3.73 -2.16 -5.75
CA TYR A 274 2.62 -2.63 -6.57
C TYR A 274 2.54 -4.17 -6.70
N VAL A 275 3.52 -4.91 -6.18
CA VAL A 275 3.43 -6.36 -5.92
C VAL A 275 3.12 -6.61 -4.44
N CYS A 276 3.90 -6.05 -3.52
CA CYS A 276 3.77 -6.29 -2.08
C CYS A 276 2.38 -5.95 -1.53
N ASN A 277 1.86 -4.75 -1.84
CA ASN A 277 0.59 -4.26 -1.32
C ASN A 277 -0.59 -4.47 -2.29
N SER A 278 -0.49 -5.50 -3.15
CA SER A 278 -1.50 -5.82 -4.16
C SER A 278 -2.65 -6.68 -3.64
N GLY A 279 -2.62 -7.13 -2.37
CA GLY A 279 -3.58 -8.08 -1.81
C GLY A 279 -5.04 -7.69 -2.02
N ALA A 280 -5.45 -6.48 -1.62
CA ALA A 280 -6.82 -6.02 -1.85
C ALA A 280 -7.18 -6.01 -3.34
N THR A 281 -6.26 -5.55 -4.20
CA THR A 281 -6.48 -5.51 -5.65
C THR A 281 -6.65 -6.89 -6.25
N ILE A 282 -5.84 -7.87 -5.84
CA ILE A 282 -6.01 -9.28 -6.23
C ILE A 282 -7.40 -9.77 -5.83
N GLY A 283 -7.83 -9.51 -4.60
CA GLY A 283 -9.17 -9.90 -4.14
C GLY A 283 -10.29 -9.26 -4.96
N TYR A 284 -10.18 -7.97 -5.30
CA TYR A 284 -11.20 -7.25 -6.09
C TYR A 284 -11.27 -7.67 -7.56
N VAL A 285 -10.16 -8.09 -8.17
CA VAL A 285 -10.11 -8.46 -9.60
C VAL A 285 -10.26 -9.96 -9.85
N THR A 286 -10.39 -10.76 -8.79
CA THR A 286 -10.55 -12.21 -8.90
C THR A 286 -12.01 -12.59 -8.71
N ASP A 287 -12.71 -12.86 -9.81
CA ASP A 287 -14.15 -13.18 -9.83
C ASP A 287 -14.54 -14.42 -8.99
N SER A 288 -13.59 -15.33 -8.72
CA SER A 288 -13.84 -16.58 -7.98
C SER A 288 -13.83 -16.45 -6.46
N VAL A 289 -13.51 -15.27 -5.91
CA VAL A 289 -13.39 -15.09 -4.46
C VAL A 289 -14.77 -14.92 -3.83
N THR A 290 -15.21 -15.94 -3.09
CA THR A 290 -16.52 -15.97 -2.41
C THR A 290 -16.42 -16.11 -0.89
N SER A 291 -15.21 -16.36 -0.35
CA SER A 291 -14.93 -16.41 1.09
C SER A 291 -13.58 -15.77 1.45
N ALA A 292 -13.38 -15.44 2.73
CA ALA A 292 -12.13 -14.89 3.22
C ALA A 292 -10.96 -15.86 3.03
N GLU A 293 -11.17 -17.16 3.25
CA GLU A 293 -10.17 -18.22 3.07
C GLU A 293 -9.71 -18.31 1.61
N GLN A 294 -10.65 -18.19 0.66
CA GLN A 294 -10.31 -18.14 -0.76
C GLN A 294 -9.53 -16.88 -1.11
N ALA A 295 -9.93 -15.72 -0.57
CA ALA A 295 -9.20 -14.46 -0.79
C ALA A 295 -7.74 -14.56 -0.30
N ILE A 296 -7.56 -15.12 0.90
CA ILE A 296 -6.25 -15.37 1.51
C ILE A 296 -5.41 -16.29 0.60
N ALA A 297 -5.95 -17.45 0.21
CA ALA A 297 -5.22 -18.42 -0.62
C ALA A 297 -4.79 -17.84 -1.97
N VAL A 298 -5.69 -17.14 -2.67
CA VAL A 298 -5.39 -16.52 -3.96
C VAL A 298 -4.32 -15.43 -3.81
N VAL A 299 -4.41 -14.60 -2.78
CA VAL A 299 -3.40 -13.56 -2.51
C VAL A 299 -2.04 -14.18 -2.20
N GLU A 300 -1.99 -15.21 -1.35
CA GLU A 300 -0.74 -15.90 -1.06
C GLU A 300 -0.07 -16.43 -2.32
N ASP A 301 -0.80 -17.18 -3.13
CA ASP A 301 -0.25 -17.83 -4.31
C ASP A 301 0.20 -16.79 -5.34
N ARG A 302 -0.64 -15.79 -5.62
CA ARG A 302 -0.34 -14.79 -6.64
C ARG A 302 0.83 -13.88 -6.25
N VAL A 303 0.88 -13.41 -5.00
CA VAL A 303 1.99 -12.55 -4.54
C VAL A 303 3.30 -13.35 -4.49
N ARG A 304 3.26 -14.61 -4.04
CA ARG A 304 4.42 -15.50 -4.01
C ARG A 304 4.97 -15.77 -5.41
N GLU A 305 4.11 -16.06 -6.37
CA GLU A 305 4.47 -16.25 -7.78
C GLU A 305 5.14 -15.00 -8.35
N LEU A 306 4.47 -13.84 -8.28
CA LEU A 306 4.99 -12.58 -8.81
C LEU A 306 6.31 -12.18 -8.15
N THR A 307 6.44 -12.40 -6.84
CA THR A 307 7.68 -12.08 -6.13
C THR A 307 8.82 -12.99 -6.57
N ARG A 308 8.57 -14.30 -6.80
CA ARG A 308 9.59 -15.23 -7.31
C ARG A 308 10.05 -14.87 -8.71
N GLU A 309 9.10 -14.56 -9.60
CA GLU A 309 9.41 -14.14 -10.96
C GLU A 309 10.23 -12.83 -10.97
N ALA A 310 9.81 -11.86 -10.17
CA ALA A 310 10.53 -10.60 -10.01
C ALA A 310 11.97 -10.80 -9.49
N LEU A 311 12.15 -11.65 -8.47
CA LEU A 311 13.47 -11.96 -7.89
C LEU A 311 14.43 -12.65 -8.86
N ALA A 312 13.93 -13.28 -9.93
CA ALA A 312 14.77 -13.92 -10.94
C ALA A 312 15.46 -12.91 -11.88
N ASP A 313 15.06 -11.64 -11.87
CA ASP A 313 15.64 -10.63 -12.73
C ASP A 313 17.06 -10.21 -12.27
N PRO A 314 18.06 -10.22 -13.16
CA PRO A 314 19.44 -9.89 -12.79
C PRO A 314 19.64 -8.42 -12.40
N ALA A 315 18.69 -7.53 -12.72
CA ALA A 315 18.69 -6.13 -12.29
C ALA A 315 17.86 -5.88 -11.02
N GLY A 316 17.43 -6.96 -10.36
CA GLY A 316 16.75 -6.92 -9.08
C GLY A 316 15.22 -6.98 -9.16
N PRO A 317 14.56 -7.26 -8.02
CA PRO A 317 13.12 -7.54 -8.00
C PRO A 317 12.24 -6.37 -8.38
N TYR A 318 12.63 -5.13 -8.07
CA TYR A 318 11.86 -3.97 -8.51
C TYR A 318 11.80 -3.86 -10.04
N GLU A 319 12.94 -4.14 -10.70
CA GLU A 319 13.06 -4.11 -12.15
C GLU A 319 12.39 -5.33 -12.81
N GLY A 320 12.50 -6.52 -12.19
CA GLY A 320 11.74 -7.71 -12.62
C GLY A 320 10.23 -7.48 -12.59
N ALA A 321 9.70 -6.93 -11.49
CA ALA A 321 8.29 -6.57 -11.40
C ALA A 321 7.87 -5.52 -12.43
N ARG A 322 8.76 -4.56 -12.75
CA ARG A 322 8.51 -3.56 -13.81
C ARG A 322 8.36 -4.24 -15.16
N LYS A 323 9.28 -5.15 -15.52
CA LYS A 323 9.23 -5.85 -16.81
C LYS A 323 7.98 -6.70 -16.95
N LEU A 324 7.52 -7.36 -15.89
CA LEU A 324 6.25 -8.09 -15.88
C LEU A 324 5.06 -7.17 -16.18
N ALA A 325 4.97 -6.05 -15.47
CA ALA A 325 3.92 -5.05 -15.70
C ALA A 325 3.98 -4.45 -17.11
N ASP A 326 5.17 -4.03 -17.57
CA ASP A 326 5.36 -3.44 -18.90
C ASP A 326 5.03 -4.44 -20.01
N ALA A 327 5.35 -5.72 -19.84
CA ALA A 327 4.98 -6.77 -20.79
C ALA A 327 3.46 -6.87 -20.94
N HIS A 328 2.72 -6.82 -19.84
CA HIS A 328 1.25 -6.80 -19.87
C HIS A 328 0.70 -5.53 -20.49
N LEU A 329 1.19 -4.35 -20.10
CA LEU A 329 0.75 -3.07 -20.67
C LEU A 329 0.88 -3.05 -22.20
N ARG A 330 1.97 -3.59 -22.75
CA ARG A 330 2.19 -3.69 -24.20
C ARG A 330 1.17 -4.55 -24.95
N THR A 331 0.38 -5.37 -24.25
CA THR A 331 -0.66 -6.20 -24.89
C THR A 331 -1.90 -5.40 -25.27
N TRP A 332 -2.15 -4.24 -24.64
CA TRP A 332 -3.40 -3.50 -24.81
C TRP A 332 -3.26 -1.96 -24.78
N VAL A 333 -2.14 -1.42 -24.33
CA VAL A 333 -1.84 0.02 -24.32
C VAL A 333 -1.05 0.38 -25.57
N GLU A 334 -1.48 1.45 -26.25
CA GLU A 334 -0.75 1.97 -27.41
C GLU A 334 0.65 2.45 -27.03
N ALA A 335 1.62 2.25 -27.92
CA ALA A 335 3.01 2.65 -27.66
C ALA A 335 3.16 4.14 -27.31
N ALA A 336 2.32 5.01 -27.86
CA ALA A 336 2.31 6.45 -27.58
C ALA A 336 1.76 6.81 -26.18
N GLN A 337 1.01 5.90 -25.56
CA GLN A 337 0.42 6.06 -24.22
C GLN A 337 1.20 5.30 -23.14
N MET A 338 2.25 4.56 -23.52
CA MET A 338 3.04 3.78 -22.57
C MET A 338 3.65 4.67 -21.46
N PRO A 339 3.46 4.30 -20.19
CA PRO A 339 4.17 4.90 -19.07
C PRO A 339 5.70 4.89 -19.23
N ASP A 340 6.39 5.94 -18.78
CA ASP A 340 7.86 5.99 -18.66
C ASP A 340 8.44 5.02 -17.61
N GLY A 341 7.58 4.30 -16.89
CA GLY A 341 7.95 3.44 -15.77
C GLY A 341 6.98 3.56 -14.58
N PRO A 342 7.16 2.69 -13.58
CA PRO A 342 6.45 2.76 -12.30
C PRO A 342 6.81 4.06 -11.58
N PRO A 343 5.92 4.54 -10.70
CA PRO A 343 6.15 5.81 -10.04
C PRO A 343 7.27 5.68 -9.00
N LEU A 344 8.15 6.68 -8.99
CA LEU A 344 9.12 6.94 -7.94
C LEU A 344 8.88 8.37 -7.47
N ALA A 345 8.91 8.59 -6.15
CA ALA A 345 8.65 9.89 -5.54
C ALA A 345 9.73 10.91 -5.88
#